data_AF-A0A932HC32-F1
#
_entry.id   AF-A0A932HC32-F1
#
_cell.length_a   1.000
_cell.length_b   1.000
_cell.length_c   1.000
_cell.angle_alpha   90.00
_cell.angle_beta   90.00
_cell.angle_gamma   90.00
#
_symmetry.space_group_name_H-M   'P 1'
#
loop_
_entity.id
_entity.type
_entity.pdbx_description
1 polymer ?
#
loop_
_entity_poly.entity_id
_entity_poly.type
_entity_poly.pdbx_seq_one_letter_code
_entity_poly.pdbx_strand_id
1 'polypeptide(L)'
;MKLHEIRLYRVRLPLVKPYRVSFRVHTEFEPIVVEVRDDEARIGWGEAYSPAGSSLETADSAWKFCRARAPELVGRPIATAKALLEQASASAPNATTAMMTAIE
;
A
#
# COMPACT_ATOMS: atom_id res chain seq x y z
N MET A 1 6.40 -4.74 -20.63
CA MET A 1 6.46 -4.48 -19.19
C MET A 1 5.40 -5.26 -18.42
N LYS A 2 5.85 -6.18 -17.58
CA LYS A 2 5.05 -6.98 -16.63
C LYS A 2 5.65 -6.85 -15.24
N LEU A 3 4.84 -7.10 -14.21
CA LEU A 3 5.32 -7.11 -12.83
C LEU A 3 6.12 -8.39 -12.57
N HIS A 4 7.37 -8.27 -12.11
CA HIS A 4 8.25 -9.38 -11.79
C HIS A 4 8.24 -9.71 -10.30
N GLU A 5 8.32 -8.71 -9.43
CA GLU A 5 8.38 -8.89 -7.98
C GLU A 5 7.61 -7.78 -7.28
N ILE A 6 6.92 -8.10 -6.19
CA ILE A 6 6.27 -7.13 -5.30
C ILE A 6 6.70 -7.43 -3.88
N ARG A 7 7.34 -6.47 -3.22
CA ARG A 7 7.70 -6.57 -1.80
C ARG A 7 6.85 -5.61 -0.99
N LEU A 8 6.41 -6.10 0.16
CA LEU A 8 5.58 -5.36 1.08
C LEU A 8 6.31 -5.24 2.40
N TYR A 9 6.46 -4.01 2.87
CA TYR A 9 7.07 -3.70 4.15
C TYR A 9 6.00 -3.12 5.07
N ARG A 10 5.83 -3.73 6.24
CA ARG A 10 5.03 -3.17 7.31
C ARG A 10 5.97 -2.49 8.29
N VAL A 11 5.98 -1.16 8.26
CA VAL A 11 6.91 -0.37 9.06
C VAL A 11 6.19 0.09 10.32
N ARG A 12 6.93 0.21 11.43
CA ARG A 12 6.44 0.77 12.69
C ARG A 12 7.52 1.66 13.27
N LEU A 13 7.32 2.97 13.18
CA LEU A 13 8.29 3.98 13.61
C LEU A 13 7.75 4.74 14.84
N PRO A 14 8.49 4.82 15.95
CA PRO A 14 8.08 5.68 17.06
C PRO A 14 8.12 7.15 16.64
N LEU A 15 7.09 7.91 17.00
CA LEU A 15 7.08 9.35 16.79
C LEU A 15 7.92 10.04 17.87
N VAL A 16 8.75 11.00 17.46
CA VAL A 16 9.56 11.83 18.39
C VAL A 16 8.67 12.57 19.41
N LYS A 17 7.46 12.93 19.00
CA LYS A 17 6.44 13.55 19.84
C LYS A 17 5.06 12.97 19.50
N PRO A 18 4.20 12.69 20.50
CA PRO A 18 2.84 12.23 20.23
C PRO A 18 2.05 13.20 19.35
N TYR A 19 1.41 12.68 18.30
CA TYR A 19 0.54 13.43 17.40
C TYR A 19 -0.91 13.32 17.89
N ARG A 20 -1.52 14.44 18.28
CA ARG A 20 -2.86 14.49 18.87
C ARG A 20 -3.88 14.99 17.84
N VAL A 21 -4.90 14.18 17.59
CA VAL A 21 -6.10 14.54 16.82
C VAL A 21 -7.34 14.41 17.70
N SER A 22 -8.50 14.90 17.23
CA SER A 22 -9.72 14.98 18.04
C SER A 22 -10.20 13.65 18.64
N PHE A 23 -9.89 12.52 18.01
CA PHE A 23 -10.36 11.19 18.41
C PHE A 23 -9.25 10.26 18.93
N ARG A 24 -7.97 10.63 18.82
CA ARG A 24 -6.85 9.74 19.15
C ARG A 24 -5.54 10.50 19.37
N VAL A 25 -4.67 9.92 20.17
CA VAL A 25 -3.25 10.28 20.24
C VAL A 25 -2.44 9.16 19.57
N HIS A 26 -1.69 9.50 18.54
CA HIS A 26 -0.76 8.61 17.87
C HIS A 26 0.63 8.78 18.48
N THR A 27 1.28 7.68 18.82
CA THR A 27 2.67 7.65 19.30
C THR A 27 3.61 7.01 18.29
N GLU A 28 3.07 6.48 17.21
CA GLU A 28 3.77 5.69 16.20
C GLU A 28 3.23 6.01 14.81
N PHE A 29 4.08 5.87 13.81
CA PHE A 29 3.76 5.94 12.39
C PHE A 29 3.92 4.54 11.78
N GLU A 30 2.83 4.02 11.21
CA GLU A 30 2.75 2.63 10.75
C GLU A 30 2.35 2.56 9.26
N PRO A 31 3.18 3.06 8.34
CA PRO A 31 2.88 2.97 6.93
C PRO A 31 3.13 1.54 6.42
N ILE A 32 2.44 1.22 5.33
CA ILE A 32 2.83 0.12 4.46
C ILE A 32 3.63 0.72 3.31
N VAL A 33 4.78 0.14 3.02
CA VAL A 33 5.61 0.49 1.87
C VAL A 33 5.58 -0.65 0.88
N VAL A 34 5.41 -0.32 -0.39
CA VAL A 34 5.31 -1.25 -1.52
C VAL A 34 6.47 -0.96 -2.46
N GLU A 35 7.26 -1.99 -2.76
CA GLU A 35 8.28 -1.98 -3.81
C GLU A 35 7.79 -2.91 -4.93
N VAL A 36 7.80 -2.42 -6.16
CA VAL A 36 7.47 -3.22 -7.34
C VAL A 36 8.66 -3.21 -8.28
N ARG A 37 9.05 -4.38 -8.74
CA ARG A 37 10.04 -4.56 -9.80
C ARG A 37 9.38 -5.12 -11.04
N ASP A 38 9.69 -4.58 -12.20
CA ASP A 38 9.22 -5.08 -13.50
C ASP A 38 10.20 -6.11 -14.13
N ASP A 39 9.83 -6.63 -15.30
CA ASP A 39 10.65 -7.53 -16.11
C ASP A 39 11.87 -6.88 -16.78
N GLU A 40 12.04 -5.57 -16.63
CA GLU A 40 13.16 -4.76 -17.14
C GLU A 40 14.05 -4.24 -16.00
N ALA A 41 13.89 -4.80 -14.78
CA ALA A 41 14.61 -4.44 -13.56
C ALA A 41 14.41 -2.99 -13.07
N ARG A 42 13.40 -2.26 -13.57
CA ARG A 42 12.98 -0.98 -12.99
C ARG A 42 12.27 -1.23 -11.66
N ILE A 43 12.42 -0.28 -10.75
CA ILE A 43 11.85 -0.36 -9.41
C ILE A 43 11.03 0.89 -9.14
N GLY A 44 9.75 0.70 -8.79
CA GLY A 44 8.86 1.74 -8.30
C GLY A 44 8.52 1.54 -6.82
N TRP A 45 8.20 2.63 -6.14
CA TRP A 45 7.90 2.67 -4.71
C TRP A 45 6.58 3.40 -4.46
N GLY A 46 5.81 2.90 -3.51
CA GLY A 46 4.60 3.57 -3.05
C GLY A 46 4.37 3.31 -1.57
N GLU A 47 3.63 4.21 -0.92
CA GLU A 47 3.34 4.12 0.50
C GLU A 47 1.88 4.47 0.80
N ALA A 48 1.36 3.91 1.90
CA ALA A 48 0.08 4.29 2.46
C ALA A 48 0.12 4.28 3.98
N TYR A 49 -0.52 5.29 4.58
CA TYR A 49 -0.77 5.37 6.01
C TYR A 49 -2.27 5.48 6.25
N SER A 50 -2.85 4.44 6.85
CA SER A 50 -4.30 4.32 7.10
C SER A 50 -4.59 4.13 8.60
N PRO A 51 -4.44 5.16 9.44
CA PRO A 51 -4.73 5.03 10.86
C PRO A 51 -6.23 4.78 11.12
N ALA A 52 -6.53 3.93 12.10
CA ALA A 52 -7.92 3.70 12.49
C ALA A 52 -8.56 4.97 13.09
N GLY A 53 -9.75 5.33 12.59
CA GLY A 53 -10.59 6.40 13.13
C GLY A 53 -10.87 7.57 12.17
N SER A 54 -10.01 7.79 11.16
CA SER A 54 -10.25 8.81 10.12
C SER A 54 -11.01 8.29 8.90
N SER A 55 -10.98 6.98 8.67
CA SER A 55 -11.61 6.29 7.54
C SER A 55 -12.05 4.88 7.96
N LEU A 56 -12.81 4.20 7.09
CA LEU A 56 -13.11 2.77 7.25
C LEU A 56 -11.86 1.89 7.03
N GLU A 57 -10.92 2.36 6.20
CA GLU A 57 -9.64 1.69 6.01
C GLU A 57 -8.74 1.88 7.24
N THR A 58 -8.08 0.79 7.64
CA THR A 58 -7.13 0.71 8.76
C THR A 58 -5.80 0.13 8.29
N ALA A 59 -4.73 0.29 9.08
CA ALA A 59 -3.42 -0.28 8.76
C ALA A 59 -3.48 -1.80 8.58
N ASP A 60 -4.30 -2.50 9.36
CA ASP A 60 -4.49 -3.95 9.25
C ASP A 60 -5.28 -4.34 7.99
N SER A 61 -6.35 -3.61 7.65
CA SER A 61 -7.12 -3.90 6.44
C SER A 61 -6.32 -3.59 5.17
N ALA A 62 -5.56 -2.48 5.18
CA ALA A 62 -4.64 -2.11 4.12
C ALA A 62 -3.56 -3.19 3.93
N TRP A 63 -2.97 -3.68 5.02
CA TRP A 63 -1.95 -4.73 4.98
C TRP A 63 -2.50 -6.04 4.41
N LYS A 64 -3.69 -6.45 4.86
CA LYS A 64 -4.38 -7.64 4.33
C LYS A 64 -4.67 -7.48 2.84
N PHE A 65 -5.12 -6.31 2.40
CA PHE A 65 -5.37 -6.00 1.00
C PHE A 65 -4.10 -6.16 0.16
N CYS A 66 -3.02 -5.48 0.52
CA CYS A 66 -1.76 -5.55 -0.24
C CYS A 66 -1.24 -7.00 -0.31
N ARG A 67 -1.28 -7.74 0.81
CA ARG A 67 -0.84 -9.14 0.85
C ARG A 67 -1.68 -10.07 -0.02
N ALA A 68 -2.97 -9.81 -0.14
CA ALA A 68 -3.85 -10.59 -1.01
C ALA A 68 -3.60 -10.26 -2.49
N ARG A 69 -3.41 -8.98 -2.82
CA ARG A 69 -3.22 -8.53 -4.21
C ARG A 69 -1.85 -8.82 -4.78
N ALA A 70 -0.78 -8.69 -3.99
CA ALA A 70 0.59 -8.90 -4.48
C ALA A 70 0.77 -10.18 -5.33
N PRO A 71 0.37 -11.40 -4.88
CA PRO A 71 0.52 -12.61 -5.69
C PRO A 71 -0.37 -12.64 -6.94
N GLU A 72 -1.53 -11.97 -6.95
CA GLU A 72 -2.44 -11.91 -8.12
C GLU A 72 -1.89 -11.03 -9.25
N LEU A 73 -1.05 -10.06 -8.88
CA LEU A 73 -0.50 -9.04 -9.77
C LEU A 73 0.85 -9.45 -10.37
N VAL A 74 1.66 -10.27 -9.68
CA VAL A 74 2.93 -10.77 -10.21
C VAL A 74 2.70 -11.54 -11.51
N GLY A 75 3.52 -11.26 -12.53
CA GLY A 75 3.43 -11.81 -13.88
C GLY A 75 2.41 -11.12 -14.79
N ARG A 76 1.58 -10.20 -14.27
CA ARG A 76 0.60 -9.46 -15.08
C ARG A 76 1.24 -8.29 -15.83
N PRO A 77 0.74 -7.94 -17.03
CA PRO A 77 1.04 -6.66 -17.65
C PRO A 77 0.61 -5.51 -16.74
N ILE A 78 1.37 -4.41 -16.77
CA ILE A 78 1.10 -3.24 -15.92
C ILE A 78 -0.32 -2.69 -16.09
N ALA A 79 -0.80 -2.56 -17.33
CA ALA A 79 -2.15 -2.07 -17.60
C ALA A 79 -3.22 -2.98 -16.94
N THR A 80 -3.03 -4.29 -16.97
CA THR A 80 -3.92 -5.25 -16.31
C THR A 80 -3.84 -5.13 -14.79
N ALA A 81 -2.64 -4.99 -14.23
CA ALA A 81 -2.44 -4.83 -12.79
C ALA A 81 -3.13 -3.55 -12.27
N LYS A 82 -2.96 -2.42 -12.96
CA LYS A 82 -3.65 -1.15 -12.64
C LYS A 82 -5.17 -1.30 -12.72
N ALA A 83 -5.71 -1.96 -13.75
CA ALA A 83 -7.15 -2.17 -13.88
C ALA A 83 -7.74 -3.03 -12.73
N LEU A 84 -7.03 -4.09 -12.29
CA LEU A 84 -7.45 -4.91 -11.16
C LEU A 84 -7.44 -4.15 -9.83
N LEU A 85 -6.46 -3.26 -9.65
CA LEU A 85 -6.36 -2.37 -8.49
C LEU A 85 -7.50 -1.34 -8.48
N GLU A 86 -7.77 -0.70 -9.62
CA GLU A 86 -8.86 0.28 -9.77
C GLU A 86 -10.23 -0.30 -9.39
N GLN A 87 -10.52 -1.52 -9.83
CA GLN A 87 -11.77 -2.24 -9.49
C GLN A 87 -11.95 -2.46 -7.98
N ALA A 88 -10.87 -2.42 -7.21
CA ALA A 88 -10.87 -2.67 -5.77
C ALA A 88 -10.73 -1.40 -4.94
N SER A 89 -10.48 -0.26 -5.59
CA SER A 89 -10.11 1.01 -4.97
C SER A 89 -11.14 1.46 -3.92
N ALA A 90 -12.43 1.31 -4.20
CA ALA A 90 -13.49 1.67 -3.26
C ALA A 90 -13.41 0.96 -1.89
N SER A 91 -12.81 -0.24 -1.84
CA SER A 91 -12.70 -1.03 -0.60
C SER A 91 -11.44 -0.75 0.21
N ALA A 92 -10.40 -0.25 -0.44
CA ALA A 92 -9.08 -0.01 0.16
C ALA A 92 -8.34 1.11 -0.62
N PRO A 93 -8.87 2.35 -0.61
CA PRO A 93 -8.36 3.43 -1.45
C PRO A 93 -6.89 3.76 -1.19
N ASN A 94 -6.46 3.82 0.07
CA ASN A 94 -5.08 4.20 0.39
C ASN A 94 -4.12 3.07 0.00
N ALA A 95 -4.43 1.82 0.36
CA ALA A 95 -3.64 0.66 -0.04
C ALA A 95 -3.55 0.53 -1.57
N THR A 96 -4.64 0.83 -2.28
CA THR A 96 -4.68 0.85 -3.75
C THR A 96 -3.74 1.93 -4.29
N THR A 97 -3.77 3.15 -3.74
CA THR A 97 -2.82 4.21 -4.11
C THR A 97 -1.37 3.81 -3.89
N ALA A 98 -1.03 3.15 -2.79
CA ALA A 98 0.34 2.67 -2.55
C ALA A 98 0.79 1.68 -3.64
N MET A 99 -0.06 0.71 -3.98
CA MET A 99 0.26 -0.26 -5.02
C MET A 99 0.32 0.38 -6.42
N MET A 100 -0.61 1.28 -6.75
CA MET A 100 -0.60 1.98 -8.05
C MET A 100 0.64 2.85 -8.20
N THR A 101 0.99 3.62 -7.17
CA THR A 101 2.18 4.50 -7.17
C THR A 101 3.46 3.69 -7.34
N ALA A 102 3.55 2.50 -6.74
CA ALA A 102 4.70 1.64 -6.93
C ALA A 102 4.79 1.05 -8.35
N ILE A 103 3.68 1.00 -9.11
CA ILE A 103 3.61 0.47 -10.47
C ILE A 103 3.85 1.56 -11.55
N GLU A 104 3.61 2.84 -11.24
CA GLU A 104 3.92 3.97 -12.13
C GLU A 104 5.42 4.03 -12.50
#